data_AF-A0A3S0D110-F1
#
_entry.id   AF-A0A3S0D110-F1
#
_cell.length_a   1.000
_cell.length_b   1.000
_cell.length_c   1.000
_cell.angle_alpha   90.00
_cell.angle_beta   90.00
_cell.angle_gamma   90.00
#
_symmetry.space_group_name_H-M   'P 1'
#
loop_
_entity.id
_entity.type
_entity.pdbx_description
1 polymer ?
#
loop_
_entity_poly.entity_id
_entity_poly.type
_entity_poly.pdbx_seq_one_letter_code
_entity_poly.pdbx_strand_id
1 'polypeptide(L)'
;EVLSSEDAETDPRVNAAACRSMGLRSMIVLPLKYNGVTIGVLKAMSSKARKFRQKDIDLLGMLTDAVAAAMYFAVKYESDELFIRATHDSMTGLGSLQKTEKIVR
;
A
#
# COMPACT_ATOMS: atom_id res chain seq x y z
N GLU A 1 1.75 -9.26 -11.80
CA GLU A 1 2.25 -8.57 -13.00
C GLU A 1 1.67 -7.16 -13.04
N VAL A 2 2.21 -6.23 -13.82
CA VAL A 2 1.61 -4.90 -14.01
C VAL A 2 0.36 -5.05 -14.90
N LEU A 3 -0.75 -4.43 -14.49
CA LEU A 3 -1.99 -4.41 -15.26
C LEU A 3 -2.35 -2.97 -15.62
N SER A 4 -2.84 -2.74 -16.83
CA SER A 4 -3.28 -1.42 -17.27
C SER A 4 -4.56 -1.50 -18.09
N SER A 5 -5.40 -0.48 -17.94
CA SER A 5 -6.57 -0.21 -18.78
C SER A 5 -6.42 1.19 -19.35
N GLU A 6 -6.21 1.29 -20.66
CA GLU A 6 -6.13 2.58 -21.35
C GLU A 6 -7.47 3.31 -21.38
N ASP A 7 -8.57 2.57 -21.36
CA ASP A 7 -9.92 3.11 -21.46
C ASP A 7 -10.93 2.15 -20.81
N ALA A 8 -11.43 2.53 -19.64
CA ALA A 8 -12.34 1.72 -18.84
C ALA A 8 -13.72 1.51 -19.49
N GLU A 9 -14.07 2.32 -20.49
CA GLU A 9 -15.31 2.16 -21.26
C GLU A 9 -15.22 1.01 -22.28
N THR A 10 -14.01 0.70 -22.75
CA THR A 10 -13.79 -0.27 -23.83
C THR A 10 -13.04 -1.52 -23.37
N ASP A 11 -12.48 -1.51 -22.17
CA ASP A 11 -11.74 -2.65 -21.63
C ASP A 11 -12.70 -3.68 -21.01
N PRO A 12 -12.85 -4.89 -21.60
CA PRO A 12 -13.77 -5.91 -21.08
C PRO A 12 -13.34 -6.49 -19.73
N ARG A 13 -12.09 -6.21 -19.29
CA ARG A 13 -11.56 -6.70 -18.01
C ARG A 13 -12.01 -5.86 -16.83
N VAL A 14 -12.61 -4.67 -17.06
CA VAL A 14 -13.06 -3.78 -16.01
C VAL A 14 -14.58 -3.67 -15.98
N ASN A 15 -15.13 -3.37 -14.80
CA ASN A 15 -16.53 -3.00 -14.67
C ASN A 15 -16.71 -1.53 -15.07
N ALA A 16 -17.12 -1.30 -16.32
CA ALA A 16 -17.32 0.04 -16.86
C ALA A 16 -18.35 0.86 -16.05
N ALA A 17 -19.42 0.24 -15.55
CA ALA A 17 -20.43 0.95 -14.75
C ALA A 17 -19.86 1.46 -13.42
N ALA A 18 -19.07 0.65 -12.73
CA ALA A 18 -18.39 1.06 -11.50
C ALA A 18 -17.31 2.11 -11.75
N CYS A 19 -16.57 2.00 -12.88
CA CYS A 19 -15.58 3.01 -13.26
C CYS A 19 -16.26 4.36 -13.55
N ARG A 20 -17.40 4.36 -14.24
CA ARG A 20 -18.21 5.57 -14.49
C ARG A 20 -18.68 6.22 -13.21
N SER A 21 -19.21 5.45 -12.25
CA SER A 21 -19.68 6.01 -10.97
C SER A 21 -18.56 6.65 -10.16
N MET A 22 -17.31 6.21 -10.36
CA MET A 22 -16.11 6.78 -9.72
C MET A 22 -15.42 7.87 -10.57
N GLY A 23 -15.93 8.18 -11.76
CA GLY A 23 -15.29 9.13 -12.68
C GLY A 23 -13.93 8.66 -13.24
N LEU A 24 -13.73 7.34 -13.34
CA LEU A 24 -12.49 6.72 -13.79
C LEU A 24 -12.59 6.30 -15.26
N ARG A 25 -11.53 6.59 -16.01
CA ARG A 25 -11.45 6.35 -17.46
C ARG A 25 -10.16 5.64 -17.88
N SER A 26 -9.09 5.74 -17.11
CA SER A 26 -7.91 4.86 -17.26
C SER A 26 -7.28 4.56 -15.92
N MET A 27 -6.55 3.45 -15.84
CA MET A 27 -5.84 3.06 -14.63
C MET A 27 -4.64 2.15 -14.92
N ILE A 28 -3.70 2.16 -13.99
CA ILE A 28 -2.61 1.17 -13.90
C ILE A 28 -2.54 0.62 -12.49
N VAL A 29 -2.22 -0.67 -12.40
CA VAL A 29 -2.10 -1.44 -11.16
C VAL A 29 -0.74 -2.11 -11.17
N LEU A 30 0.09 -1.77 -10.19
CA LEU A 30 1.44 -2.29 -10.04
C LEU A 30 1.52 -3.10 -8.74
N PRO A 31 2.07 -4.34 -8.77
CA PRO A 31 2.25 -5.13 -7.57
C PRO A 31 3.41 -4.55 -6.75
N LEU A 32 3.22 -4.40 -5.44
CA LEU A 32 4.30 -4.14 -4.50
C LEU A 32 4.94 -5.49 -4.17
N LYS A 33 6.13 -5.74 -4.71
CA LYS A 33 6.82 -7.02 -4.54
C LYS A 33 8.06 -6.87 -3.67
N TYR A 34 8.22 -7.79 -2.74
CA TYR A 34 9.45 -7.92 -1.96
C TYR A 34 9.85 -9.40 -1.91
N ASN A 35 11.11 -9.71 -2.25
CA ASN A 35 11.63 -11.09 -2.34
C ASN A 35 10.70 -12.06 -3.10
N GLY A 36 10.12 -11.60 -4.21
CA GLY A 36 9.23 -12.42 -5.05
C GLY A 36 7.78 -12.53 -4.53
N VAL A 37 7.50 -12.09 -3.31
CA VAL A 37 6.15 -12.10 -2.72
C VAL A 37 5.46 -10.77 -2.98
N THR A 38 4.20 -10.80 -3.39
CA THR A 38 3.38 -9.59 -3.51
C THR A 38 2.78 -9.26 -2.16
N ILE A 39 3.20 -8.14 -1.59
CA ILE A 39 2.76 -7.67 -0.25
C ILE A 39 1.64 -6.62 -0.33
N GLY A 40 1.35 -6.13 -1.55
CA GLY A 40 0.31 -5.14 -1.77
C GLY A 40 0.22 -4.72 -3.24
N VAL A 41 -0.57 -3.69 -3.50
CA VAL A 41 -0.73 -3.11 -4.84
C VAL A 41 -0.75 -1.59 -4.79
N LEU A 42 -0.12 -0.95 -5.77
CA LEU A 42 -0.25 0.47 -6.06
C LEU A 42 -1.20 0.65 -7.23
N LYS A 43 -2.19 1.52 -7.09
CA LYS A 43 -3.14 1.87 -8.16
C LYS A 43 -3.01 3.36 -8.49
N ALA A 44 -2.82 3.69 -9.76
CA ALA A 44 -2.95 5.05 -10.27
C ALA A 44 -4.13 5.11 -11.23
N MET A 45 -4.97 6.13 -11.08
CA MET A 45 -6.26 6.23 -11.79
C MET A 45 -6.44 7.64 -12.36
N SER A 46 -7.19 7.76 -13.46
CA SER A 46 -7.45 9.04 -14.10
C SER A 46 -8.84 9.08 -14.72
N SER A 47 -9.46 10.26 -14.73
CA SER A 47 -10.70 10.56 -15.46
C SER A 47 -10.49 10.74 -16.98
N LYS A 48 -9.24 10.72 -17.45
CA LYS A 48 -8.90 10.78 -18.89
C LYS A 48 -8.48 9.40 -19.37
N ALA A 49 -8.91 8.97 -20.57
CA ALA A 49 -8.32 7.77 -21.20
C ALA A 49 -6.89 8.03 -21.60
N ARG A 50 -6.14 6.93 -21.74
CA ARG A 50 -4.76 6.93 -22.24
C ARG A 50 -3.88 7.94 -21.51
N LYS A 51 -4.17 8.18 -20.22
CA LYS A 51 -3.45 9.16 -19.40
C LYS A 51 -2.04 8.67 -19.08
N PHE A 52 -1.90 7.36 -18.84
CA PHE A 52 -0.66 6.71 -18.47
C PHE A 52 0.06 6.24 -19.72
N ARG A 53 1.29 6.70 -19.90
CA ARG A 53 2.21 6.28 -20.95
C ARG A 53 3.23 5.33 -20.38
N GLN A 54 4.02 4.68 -21.24
CA GLN A 54 5.07 3.76 -20.79
C GLN A 54 6.01 4.39 -19.75
N LYS A 55 6.39 5.67 -19.96
CA LYS A 55 7.22 6.41 -18.99
C LYS A 55 6.58 6.52 -17.60
N ASP A 56 5.25 6.64 -17.51
CA ASP A 56 4.55 6.67 -16.23
C ASP A 56 4.59 5.30 -15.55
N ILE A 57 4.46 4.21 -16.34
CA ILE A 57 4.55 2.84 -15.84
C ILE A 57 5.95 2.56 -15.32
N ASP A 58 7.00 2.95 -16.05
CA ASP A 58 8.39 2.75 -15.65
C ASP A 58 8.72 3.52 -14.37
N LEU A 59 8.28 4.79 -14.29
CA LEU A 59 8.45 5.62 -13.09
C LEU A 59 7.74 5.02 -11.89
N LEU A 60 6.48 4.60 -12.05
CA LEU A 60 5.71 4.00 -10.98
C LEU A 60 6.25 2.62 -10.60
N GLY A 61 6.86 1.89 -11.53
CA GLY A 61 7.58 0.64 -11.26
C GLY A 61 8.74 0.86 -10.28
N MET A 62 9.60 1.83 -10.56
CA MET A 62 10.69 2.19 -9.64
C MET A 62 10.17 2.63 -8.26
N LEU A 63 9.07 3.38 -8.23
CA LEU A 63 8.43 3.78 -6.97
C LEU A 63 7.89 2.56 -6.21
N THR A 64 7.29 1.59 -6.92
CA THR A 64 6.75 0.39 -6.27
C THR A 64 7.80 -0.48 -5.61
N ASP A 65 9.01 -0.54 -6.18
CA ASP A 65 10.12 -1.27 -5.56
C ASP A 65 10.57 -0.62 -4.24
N ALA A 66 10.71 0.71 -4.22
CA ALA A 66 11.07 1.46 -3.03
C ALA A 66 9.99 1.37 -1.94
N VAL A 67 8.72 1.51 -2.33
CA VAL A 67 7.57 1.41 -1.41
C VAL A 67 7.44 -0.01 -0.86
N ALA A 68 7.65 -1.04 -1.68
CA ALA A 68 7.58 -2.43 -1.23
C ALA A 68 8.64 -2.74 -0.15
N ALA A 69 9.87 -2.25 -0.33
CA ALA A 69 10.91 -2.38 0.70
C ALA A 69 10.51 -1.67 2.00
N ALA A 70 10.02 -0.44 1.93
CA ALA A 70 9.60 0.32 3.12
C ALA A 70 8.41 -0.33 3.84
N MET A 71 7.40 -0.79 3.10
CA MET A 71 6.24 -1.48 3.68
C MET A 71 6.62 -2.82 4.30
N TYR A 72 7.53 -3.58 3.70
CA TYR A 72 8.02 -4.82 4.29
C TYR A 72 8.61 -4.59 5.68
N PHE A 73 9.46 -3.56 5.84
CA PHE A 73 10.02 -3.23 7.15
C PHE A 73 8.93 -2.76 8.13
N ALA A 74 8.02 -1.88 7.71
CA ALA A 74 6.95 -1.39 8.59
C ALA A 74 6.07 -2.54 9.13
N VAL A 75 5.58 -3.41 8.24
CA VAL A 75 4.72 -4.54 8.62
C VAL A 75 5.49 -5.56 9.47
N LYS A 76 6.76 -5.81 9.14
CA LYS A 76 7.61 -6.73 9.92
C LYS A 76 7.88 -6.20 11.31
N TYR A 77 8.29 -4.94 11.45
CA TYR A 77 8.59 -4.34 12.76
C TYR A 77 7.34 -4.10 13.60
N GLU A 78 6.18 -3.79 13.01
CA GLU A 78 4.91 -3.68 13.75
C GLU A 78 4.45 -5.04 14.30
N SER A 79 4.65 -6.12 13.53
CA SER A 79 4.38 -7.49 13.97
C SER A 79 5.35 -7.96 15.05
N ASP A 80 6.65 -7.62 14.89
CA ASP A 80 7.69 -7.97 15.85
C ASP A 80 7.55 -7.16 17.15
N GLU A 81 7.10 -5.90 17.13
CA GLU A 81 6.92 -5.09 18.34
C GLU A 81 5.76 -5.62 19.21
N LEU A 82 4.68 -6.12 18.60
CA LEU A 82 3.61 -6.86 19.31
C LEU A 82 4.14 -8.17 19.90
N PHE A 83 5.01 -8.89 19.20
CA PHE A 83 5.63 -10.13 19.69
C PHE A 83 6.65 -9.87 20.81
N ILE A 84 7.45 -8.81 20.71
CA ILE A 84 8.39 -8.34 21.72
C ILE A 84 7.60 -7.92 22.97
N ARG A 85 6.53 -7.12 22.85
CA ARG A 85 5.69 -6.76 24.01
C ARG A 85 5.02 -7.96 24.66
N ALA A 86 4.49 -8.90 23.88
CA ALA A 86 3.81 -10.07 24.43
C ALA A 86 4.74 -11.04 25.18
N THR A 87 6.03 -11.08 24.82
CA THR A 87 7.03 -12.00 25.42
C THR A 87 7.93 -11.33 26.47
N HIS A 88 8.06 -10.00 26.46
CA HIS A 88 8.91 -9.28 27.43
C HIS A 88 8.17 -8.75 28.68
N ASP A 89 6.84 -8.90 28.79
CA ASP A 89 6.07 -8.36 29.93
C ASP A 89 6.16 -9.16 31.24
N SER A 90 7.11 -10.10 31.36
CA SER A 90 7.30 -10.87 32.62
C SER A 90 8.71 -10.76 33.22
N MET A 91 9.62 -9.99 32.63
CA MET A 91 11.01 -9.90 33.14
C MET A 91 11.60 -8.49 33.07
N THR A 92 10.84 -7.48 33.46
CA THR A 92 11.41 -6.21 33.92
C THR A 92 10.67 -5.76 35.18
N GLY A 93 10.78 -6.58 36.23
CA GLY A 93 10.54 -6.08 37.58
C GLY A 93 11.45 -4.88 37.83
N LEU A 94 10.84 -3.77 38.26
CA LEU A 94 11.40 -2.42 38.50
C LEU A 94 11.19 -1.43 37.35
N GLY A 95 10.17 -0.59 37.53
CA GLY A 95 9.81 0.48 36.61
C GLY A 95 8.43 1.11 36.86
N SER A 96 7.70 0.66 37.88
CA SER A 96 6.67 1.49 38.52
C SER A 96 7.32 2.79 38.98
N LEU A 97 7.15 3.88 38.22
CA LEU A 97 7.05 5.29 38.63
C LEU A 97 7.23 6.23 37.40
N GLN A 98 6.32 6.14 36.43
CA GLN A 98 5.83 7.35 35.74
C GLN A 98 4.30 7.33 35.81
N LYS A 99 3.84 7.57 37.04
CA LYS A 99 2.49 8.04 37.28
C LYS A 99 2.37 9.44 36.66
N THR A 100 1.15 9.74 36.21
CA THR A 100 0.53 11.07 36.08
C THR A 100 1.10 12.02 35.02
N GLU A 101 0.32 12.30 33.96
CA GLU A 101 -0.52 13.51 33.89
C GLU A 101 -1.43 13.57 32.63
N LYS A 102 -2.73 13.88 32.87
CA LYS A 102 -3.78 14.45 31.97
C LYS A 102 -4.31 13.56 30.83
N ILE A 103 -5.58 13.14 30.75
CA ILE A 103 -6.91 13.75 30.93
C ILE A 103 -7.14 15.03 30.08
N VAL A 104 -8.20 14.97 29.24
CA VAL A 104 -8.87 16.03 28.44
C VAL A 104 -8.16 16.31 27.10
N ARG A 105 -8.72 16.01 25.92
CA ARG A 105 -10.09 16.17 25.42
C ARG A 105 -10.36 15.27 24.22
#